data_AF-A0A6N7B9L9-F1
#
_entry.id   AF-A0A6N7B9L9-F1
#
_cell.length_a   1.000
_cell.length_b   1.000
_cell.length_c   1.000
_cell.angle_alpha   90.00
_cell.angle_beta   90.00
_cell.angle_gamma   90.00
#
_symmetry.space_group_name_H-M   'P 1'
#
loop_
_entity.id
_entity.type
_entity.pdbx_description
1 polymer ?
#
loop_
_entity_poly.entity_id
_entity_poly.type
_entity_poly.pdbx_seq_one_letter_code
_entity_poly.pdbx_strand_id
1 'polypeptide(L)' 'MKNFRDLKIWSASHNLALEIYKITKDFPSEEKFGITSQLKISALSIPTNISEGSGCGSDSDFSRFLQIAFG' A
#
# COMPACT_ATOMS: atom_id res chain seq x y z
N MET A 1 11.97 13.83 -9.98
CA MET A 1 10.90 12.92 -9.50
C MET A 1 10.85 11.72 -10.43
N LYS A 2 11.05 10.51 -9.91
CA LYS A 2 10.74 9.29 -10.66
C LYS A 2 9.23 9.11 -10.64
N ASN A 3 8.63 8.75 -11.77
CA ASN A 3 7.20 8.45 -11.81
C ASN A 3 7.01 7.08 -11.14
N PHE A 4 6.38 7.06 -9.98
CA PHE A 4 6.15 5.82 -9.22
C PHE A 4 5.36 4.78 -10.03
N ARG A 5 4.56 5.22 -11.02
CA ARG A 5 3.79 4.32 -11.89
C ARG A 5 4.67 3.42 -12.76
N ASP A 6 5.93 3.80 -12.98
CA ASP A 6 6.89 2.98 -13.73
C ASP A 6 7.53 1.90 -12.85
N LEU A 7 7.33 1.96 -11.52
CA LEU A 7 7.87 0.99 -10.57
C LEU A 7 6.98 -0.26 -10.55
N LYS A 8 7.54 -1.41 -10.96
CA LYS A 8 6.86 -2.71 -10.89
C LYS A 8 6.34 -3.02 -9.49
N ILE A 9 7.08 -2.65 -8.45
CA ILE A 9 6.69 -2.87 -7.05
C ILE A 9 5.46 -2.05 -6.65
N TRP A 10 5.30 -0.84 -7.20
CA TRP A 10 4.10 -0.03 -6.97
C TRP A 10 2.88 -0.67 -7.64
N SER A 11 3.01 -1.12 -8.90
CA SER A 11 1.90 -1.78 -9.60
C SER A 11 1.48 -3.08 -8.91
N ALA A 12 2.45 -3.88 -8.45
CA ALA A 12 2.18 -5.12 -7.71
C ALA A 12 1.47 -4.85 -6.37
N SER A 13 1.94 -3.87 -5.59
CA SER A 13 1.32 -3.54 -4.31
C SER A 13 -0.06 -2.87 -4.46
N HIS A 14 -0.25 -2.07 -5.50
CA HIS A 14 -1.56 -1.51 -5.82
C HIS A 14 -2.57 -2.61 -6.17
N ASN A 15 -2.18 -3.58 -7.01
CA ASN A 15 -3.04 -4.71 -7.35
C ASN A 15 -3.35 -5.57 -6.10
N LEU A 16 -2.38 -5.79 -5.21
CA LEU A 16 -2.61 -6.46 -3.94
C LEU A 16 -3.66 -5.74 -3.10
N ALA A 17 -3.58 -4.41 -2.97
CA ALA A 17 -4.57 -3.63 -2.26
C ALA A 17 -5.97 -3.79 -2.87
N LEU A 18 -6.10 -3.77 -4.20
CA LEU A 18 -7.39 -3.97 -4.87
C LEU A 18 -7.97 -5.37 -4.60
N GLU A 19 -7.14 -6.42 -4.62
CA GLU A 19 -7.59 -7.78 -4.31
C GLU A 19 -8.01 -7.93 -2.84
N ILE A 20 -7.29 -7.31 -1.89
CA ILE A 20 -7.71 -7.26 -0.48
C ILE A 20 -9.06 -6.55 -0.36
N TYR A 21 -9.27 -5.43 -1.06
CA TYR A 21 -10.55 -4.73 -1.07
C TYR A 21 -11.68 -5.58 -1.66
N LYS A 22 -11.38 -6.46 -2.61
CA LYS A 22 -12.34 -7.37 -3.22
C LYS A 22 -12.70 -8.52 -2.26
N ILE A 23 -11.71 -9.21 -1.70
CA ILE A 23 -11.91 -10.37 -0.81
C ILE A 23 -12.62 -9.96 0.48
N THR A 24 -12.28 -8.80 1.04
CA THR A 24 -12.90 -8.30 2.27
C THR A 24 -14.36 -7.84 2.10
N LYS A 25 -14.93 -7.86 0.89
CA LYS A 25 -16.37 -7.64 0.69
C LYS A 25 -17.22 -8.80 1.19
N ASP A 26 -16.65 -10.01 1.21
CA ASP A 26 -17.35 -11.23 1.58
C ASP A 26 -17.20 -11.55 3.09
N PHE A 27 -16.54 -10.66 3.84
CA PHE A 27 -16.35 -10.84 5.27
C PHE A 27 -17.64 -10.52 6.05
N PRO A 28 -17.84 -11.13 7.24
CA PRO A 28 -18.99 -10.84 8.08
C PRO A 28 -19.07 -9.36 8.47
N SER A 29 -20.30 -8.85 8.61
CA SER A 29 -20.54 -7.42 8.86
C SER A 29 -19.98 -6.94 10.20
N GLU A 30 -19.90 -7.82 11.19
CA GLU A 30 -19.29 -7.62 12.50
C GLU A 30 -17.78 -7.34 12.42
N GLU A 31 -17.10 -7.85 11.38
CA GLU A 31 -15.67 -7.64 11.16
C GLU A 31 -15.35 -6.33 10.43
N LYS A 32 -16.36 -5.54 10.05
CA LYS A 32 -16.20 -4.31 9.28
C LYS A 32 -15.20 -3.34 9.91
N PHE A 33 -15.27 -3.18 11.23
CA PHE A 33 -14.37 -2.31 12.00
C PHE A 33 -13.21 -3.09 12.66
N GLY A 34 -13.24 -4.42 12.60
CA GLY A 34 -12.19 -5.32 13.03
C GLY A 34 -11.20 -5.60 11.90
N ILE A 35 -11.09 -6.87 11.50
CA ILE A 35 -10.05 -7.32 10.56
C ILE A 35 -10.22 -6.71 9.16
N THR A 36 -11.45 -6.39 8.74
CA THR A 36 -11.71 -5.79 7.42
C THR A 36 -11.04 -4.43 7.28
N SER A 37 -11.18 -3.57 8.30
CA SER A 37 -10.58 -2.24 8.31
C SER A 37 -9.06 -2.32 8.34
N GLN A 38 -8.52 -3.18 9.21
CA GLN A 38 -7.07 -3.37 9.36
C GLN A 38 -6.43 -3.86 8.05
N LEU A 39 -6.99 -4.89 7.42
CA LEU A 39 -6.48 -5.41 6.14
C LEU A 39 -6.47 -4.34 5.04
N LYS A 40 -7.56 -3.57 4.92
CA LYS A 40 -7.67 -2.51 3.89
C LYS A 40 -6.63 -1.42 4.09
N ILE A 41 -6.46 -0.94 5.32
CA ILE A 41 -5.50 0.13 5.62
C ILE A 41 -4.06 -0.37 5.48
N SER A 42 -3.73 -1.55 6.01
CA SER A 42 -2.40 -2.15 5.86
C SER A 42 -2.04 -2.39 4.39
N ALA A 43 -2.95 -2.98 3.61
CA ALA A 43 -2.69 -3.24 2.19
C ALA A 43 -2.55 -1.94 1.37
N LEU A 44 -3.36 -0.92 1.68
CA LEU A 44 -3.28 0.39 1.02
C LEU A 44 -2.00 1.16 1.39
N SER A 45 -1.48 0.97 2.61
CA SER A 45 -0.26 1.61 3.11
C SER A 45 0.97 1.35 2.22
N ILE A 46 1.06 0.14 1.63
CA ILE A 46 2.22 -0.27 0.82
C ILE A 46 2.38 0.62 -0.44
N PRO A 47 1.41 0.69 -1.38
CA PRO A 47 1.52 1.54 -2.56
C PRO A 47 1.55 3.03 -2.23
N THR A 48 0.90 3.48 -1.14
CA THR A 48 0.93 4.89 -0.75
C THR A 48 2.31 5.33 -0.28
N ASN A 49 2.96 4.55 0.58
CA ASN A 49 4.34 4.83 1.02
C ASN A 49 5.34 4.80 -0.14
N ILE A 50 5.20 3.85 -1.08
CA ILE A 50 6.04 3.83 -2.29
C ILE A 50 5.84 5.10 -3.12
N SER A 51 4.58 5.53 -3.32
CA SER A 51 4.27 6.73 -4.11
C SER A 51 4.77 8.01 -3.43
N GLU A 52 4.64 8.10 -2.10
CA GLU A 52 5.09 9.24 -1.30
C GLU A 52 6.62 9.34 -1.33
N GLY A 53 7.30 8.23 -1.06
CA GLY A 53 8.76 8.17 -1.11
C GLY A 53 9.34 8.46 -2.49
N SER A 54 8.65 8.06 -3.57
CA SER A 54 9.06 8.39 -4.95
C SER A 54 8.97 9.89 -5.27
N GLY A 55 8.19 10.64 -4.49
CA GLY A 55 8.09 12.09 -4.55
C GLY A 55 9.20 12.81 -3.76
N CYS A 56 9.92 12.10 -2.89
CA CYS A 56 10.99 12.69 -2.09
C CYS A 56 12.22 13.05 -2.92
N GLY A 57 12.98 14.05 -2.46
CA GLY A 57 14.14 14.60 -3.18
C GLY A 57 15.44 13.80 -3.07
N SER A 58 15.48 12.75 -2.23
CA SER A 58 16.69 11.95 -1.98
C SER A 58 16.41 10.44 -1.98
N ASP A 59 17.42 9.65 -2.38
CA ASP A 59 17.34 8.18 -2.32
C ASP A 59 17.27 7.65 -0.87
N SER A 60 17.84 8.39 0.09
CA SER A 60 17.74 8.08 1.52
C SER A 60 16.31 8.21 2.05
N ASP A 61 15.59 9.25 1.64
CA ASP A 61 14.18 9.40 1.98
C ASP A 61 13.35 8.29 1.34
N PHE A 62 13.57 8.02 0.06
CA PHE A 62 12.85 6.94 -0.61
C PHE A 62 13.06 5.58 0.08
N SER A 63 14.30 5.28 0.50
CA SER A 63 14.62 4.05 1.24
C SER A 63 13.86 3.95 2.57
N ARG A 64 13.71 5.05 3.30
CA ARG A 64 12.92 5.10 4.54
C ARG A 64 11.44 4.77 4.28
N PHE A 65 10.86 5.33 3.21
CA PHE A 65 9.48 5.00 2.82
C PHE A 65 9.31 3.55 2.37
N LEU A 66 10.32 2.96 1.72
CA LEU A 66 10.31 1.53 1.38
C LEU A 66 10.36 0.65 2.63
N GLN A 67 11.10 1.05 3.67
CA GLN A 67 11.09 0.35 4.95
C GLN A 67 9.73 0.41 5.64
N ILE A 68 9.04 1.56 5.59
CA ILE A 68 7.68 1.70 6.11
C ILE A 68 6.70 0.83 5.31
N ALA A 69 6.82 0.80 3.98
CA ALA A 69 6.00 -0.06 3.12
C ALA A 69 6.23 -1.56 3.35
N PHE A 70 7.38 -1.94 3.91
CA PHE A 70 7.73 -3.33 4.21
C PHE A 70 7.22 -3.81 5.58
N GLY A 71 7.02 -2.89 6.55
CA GLY A 71 6.52 -3.19 7.90
C GLY A 71 5.00 -3.31 7.95
#